data_AF-K2N3C2-F1
#
_entry.id   AF-K2N3C2-F1
#
_cell.length_a   1.000
_cell.length_b   1.000
_cell.length_c   1.000
_cell.angle_alpha   90.00
_cell.angle_beta   90.00
_cell.angle_gamma   90.00
#
_symmetry.space_group_name_H-M   'P 1'
#
loop_
_entity.id
_entity.type
_entity.pdbx_description
1 polymer ?
#
loop_
_entity_poly.entity_id
_entity_poly.type
_entity_poly.pdbx_seq_one_letter_code
_entity_poly.pdbx_strand_id
1 'polypeptide(L)' 'MPMTKILLLLILVMMVAHLIRPLGLPGLRKRSDFWKLALVALGAVSLVILLRGGV' A
#
# COMPACT_ATOMS: atom_id res chain seq x y z
N MET A 1 11.93 -7.01 -28.65
CA MET A 1 11.71 -6.70 -27.22
C MET A 1 10.99 -7.89 -26.60
N PRO A 2 11.56 -8.58 -25.60
CA PRO A 2 10.93 -9.75 -25.00
C PRO A 2 9.61 -9.35 -24.33
N MET A 3 8.57 -10.16 -24.51
CA MET A 3 7.20 -9.96 -24.00
C MET A 3 7.15 -9.58 -22.51
N THR A 4 8.15 -10.02 -21.72
CA THR A 4 8.33 -9.72 -20.30
C THR A 4 8.46 -8.23 -19.99
N LYS A 5 9.13 -7.45 -20.85
CA LYS A 5 9.31 -5.99 -20.63
C LYS A 5 7.99 -5.23 -20.75
N ILE A 6 7.08 -5.68 -21.61
CA ILE A 6 5.75 -5.09 -21.80
C ILE A 6 4.87 -5.36 -20.57
N LEU A 7 4.90 -6.60 -20.06
CA LEU A 7 4.22 -6.97 -18.81
C LEU A 7 4.71 -6.16 -17.61
N LEU A 8 6.02 -5.99 -17.45
CA LEU A 8 6.61 -5.19 -16.38
C LEU A 8 6.18 -3.72 -16.45
N LEU A 9 6.16 -3.13 -17.65
CA LEU A 9 5.72 -1.75 -17.85
C LEU A 9 4.24 -1.59 -17.51
N LEU A 10 3.39 -2.55 -17.92
CA LEU A 10 1.96 -2.55 -17.64
C LEU A 10 1.66 -2.60 -16.12
N ILE A 11 2.38 -3.46 -15.40
CA ILE A 11 2.27 -3.59 -13.93
C ILE A 11 2.71 -2.29 -13.24
N LEU A 12 3.83 -1.70 -13.68
CA LEU A 12 4.31 -0.44 -13.13
C LEU A 12 3.32 0.71 -13.35
N VAL A 13 2.75 0.79 -14.55
CA VAL A 13 1.71 1.77 -14.88
C VAL A 13 0.46 1.54 -14.04
N MET A 14 0.03 0.30 -13.80
CA MET A 14 -1.07 0.01 -12.87
C MET A 14 -0.73 0.46 -11.45
N MET A 15 0.49 0.23 -10.97
CA MET A 15 0.94 0.59 -9.62
C MET A 15 0.95 2.11 -9.42
N VAL A 16 1.38 2.87 -10.44
CA VAL A 16 1.37 4.33 -10.46
C VAL A 16 -0.05 4.88 -10.63
N ALA A 17 -0.88 4.26 -11.48
CA ALA A 17 -2.29 4.62 -11.63
C ALA A 17 -3.07 4.41 -10.32
N HIS A 18 -2.74 3.36 -9.56
CA HIS A 18 -3.25 3.12 -8.22
C HIS A 18 -2.90 4.24 -7.24
N LEU A 19 -1.71 4.83 -7.40
CA LEU A 19 -1.26 5.97 -6.62
C LEU A 19 -2.03 7.26 -7.00
N ILE A 20 -2.53 7.37 -8.23
CA ILE A 20 -3.31 8.54 -8.72
C ILE A 20 -4.81 8.40 -8.39
N ARG A 21 -5.39 7.21 -8.51
CA ARG A 21 -6.82 6.95 -8.21
C ARG A 21 -6.94 5.95 -7.06
N PRO A 22 -7.13 6.43 -5.82
CA PRO A 22 -7.39 5.54 -4.70
C PRO A 22 -8.71 4.78 -4.95
N LEU A 23 -8.73 3.50 -4.58
CA LEU A 23 -9.81 2.51 -4.78
C LEU A 23 -11.17 2.84 -4.13
N GLY A 24 -11.50 4.10 -3.84
CA GLY A 24 -12.83 4.50 -3.35
C GLY A 24 -13.19 3.96 -1.96
N LEU A 25 -12.26 3.27 -1.28
CA LEU A 25 -12.44 2.82 0.10
C LEU A 25 -12.51 4.07 1.02
N PRO A 26 -13.44 4.10 1.98
CA PRO A 26 -13.83 5.31 2.73
C PRO A 26 -12.68 5.99 3.52
N GLY A 27 -11.50 5.34 3.65
CA GLY A 27 -10.29 5.89 4.27
C GLY A 27 -9.17 6.36 3.32
N LEU A 28 -9.28 6.18 1.99
CA LEU A 28 -8.24 6.56 1.00
C LEU A 28 -8.65 7.77 0.13
N ARG A 29 -9.53 8.66 0.61
CA ARG A 29 -10.10 9.75 -0.22
C ARG A 29 -9.11 10.85 -0.61
N LYS A 30 -8.00 11.07 0.11
CA LYS A 30 -6.92 11.97 -0.33
C LYS A 30 -5.61 11.20 -0.43
N ARG A 31 -4.79 11.54 -1.45
CA ARG A 31 -3.41 11.04 -1.62
C ARG A 31 -2.55 11.18 -0.34
N SER A 32 -2.85 12.17 0.49
CA SER A 32 -2.18 12.43 1.77
C SER A 32 -2.53 11.39 2.87
N ASP A 33 -3.65 10.67 2.74
CA ASP A 33 -4.09 9.67 3.71
C ASP A 33 -3.40 8.30 3.51
N PHE A 34 -2.59 8.11 2.45
CA PHE A 34 -1.86 6.86 2.21
C PHE A 34 -0.85 6.55 3.34
N TRP A 35 -0.25 7.58 3.94
CA TRP A 35 0.65 7.44 5.08
C TRP A 35 -0.05 6.90 6.33
N LYS A 36 -1.37 7.13 6.46
CA LYS A 36 -2.15 6.62 7.60
C LYS A 36 -2.28 5.10 7.56
N LEU A 37 -2.33 4.50 6.37
CA LEU A 37 -2.35 3.03 6.23
C LEU A 37 -1.04 2.40 6.71
N ALA A 38 0.09 2.99 6.35
CA ALA A 38 1.40 2.55 6.82
C ALA A 38 1.51 2.67 8.35
N LEU A 39 1.04 3.78 8.92
CA LEU A 39 1.06 4.01 10.36
C LEU A 39 0.13 3.04 11.12
N VAL A 40 -1.05 2.75 10.57
CA VAL A 40 -1.99 1.77 11.15
C VAL A 40 -1.42 0.36 11.07
N ALA A 41 -0.81 -0.04 9.95
CA ALA A 41 -0.16 -1.34 9.82
C ALA A 41 1.02 -1.48 10.79
N LEU A 42 1.86 -0.44 10.92
CA LEU A 42 2.96 -0.43 11.89
C LEU A 42 2.45 -0.49 13.34
N GLY A 43 1.39 0.25 13.66
CA GLY A 43 0.73 0.21 14.96
C GLY A 43 0.16 -1.17 15.28
N ALA A 44 -0.51 -1.80 14.31
CA ALA A 44 -1.07 -3.14 14.46
C ALA A 44 0.03 -4.20 14.64
N VAL A 45 1.12 -4.14 13.87
CA VAL A 45 2.26 -5.06 14.02
C VAL A 45 2.94 -4.86 15.38
N SER A 46 3.16 -3.61 15.79
CA SER A 46 3.71 -3.29 17.12
C SER A 46 2.81 -3.82 18.23
N LEU A 47 1.50 -3.67 18.09
CA LEU A 47 0.51 -4.16 19.04
C LEU A 47 0.48 -5.68 19.10
N VAL A 48 0.58 -6.37 17.96
CA VAL A 48 0.69 -7.83 17.90
C VAL A 48 1.97 -8.30 18.57
N ILE A 49 3.11 -7.62 18.38
CA ILE A 49 4.38 -7.95 19.03
C ILE A 49 4.28 -7.77 20.55
N LEU A 50 3.67 -6.67 21.01
CA LEU A 50 3.41 -6.40 22.43
C LEU A 50 2.48 -7.47 23.04
N LEU A 51 1.34 -7.75 22.39
CA LEU A 51 0.36 -8.75 22.85
C LEU A 51 0.93 -10.17 22.82
N ARG A 52 1.86 -10.46 21.91
CA ARG A 52 2.52 -11.76 21.80
C ARG A 52 3.59 -11.99 22.88
N GLY A 53 3.92 -10.99 23.69
CA GLY A 53 4.92 -11.12 24.76
C GLY A 53 6.33 -10.73 24.32
N GLY A 54 6.48 -9.69 23.51
CA GLY A 54 7.76 -9.07 23.20
C GLY A 54 8.30 -8.20 24.34
N VAL A 55 8.53 -8.78 25.51
CA VAL A 55 9.44 -8.34 26.60
C VAL A 55 9.80 -9.55 27.46
#